data_AF-A0A1X1ESE2-F1
#
_entry.id   AF-A0A1X1ESE2-F1
#
_cell.length_a   1.000
_cell.length_b   1.000
_cell.length_c   1.000
_cell.angle_alpha   90.00
_cell.angle_beta   90.00
_cell.angle_gamma   90.00
#
_symmetry.space_group_name_H-M   'P 1'
#
loop_
_entity.id
_entity.type
_entity.pdbx_description
1 polymer ?
#
loop_
_entity_poly.entity_id
_entity_poly.type
_entity_poly.pdbx_seq_one_letter_code
_entity_poly.pdbx_strand_id
1 'polypeptide(L)'
;MVTIRLAVRDWDYFTPLALGDLKPEGFQLEIDRVGTLVDNLGSSDKYDAGEVSFSRYAQSRAKGDTSLLGLPHFLMRGFRQRCIITTADSPITTPAQLKGKKIGVTGWQDSGNTWTRTVLREAGVGIDDAYWFAGRLTAEHPIVDRLAGFGRPGRIEVAPGERPLIELLKAGELDAVFTPFMPEGFFLPESGLRQLQTDFASAERDYFNRVGYVPGIHILALKPALAEQHPWLPQALSEIIDRSYQLWMKKREKYADTTPWLLDDLRRTAQELPADWNQNGFAANKKMIADFASELFEQGLTKTLLTPEAIFPAVAQGE
;
A
#
# COMPACT_ATOMS: atom_id res chain seq x y z
N MET A 1 2.90 -27.75 19.05
CA MET A 1 2.11 -26.60 18.54
C MET A 1 3.11 -25.66 17.90
N VAL A 2 2.94 -25.33 16.61
CA VAL A 2 3.89 -24.45 15.90
C VAL A 2 3.69 -23.00 16.35
N THR A 3 4.78 -22.25 16.48
CA THR A 3 4.76 -20.80 16.77
C THR A 3 5.10 -20.04 15.52
N ILE A 4 4.27 -19.05 15.17
CA ILE A 4 4.45 -18.19 14.00
C ILE A 4 4.76 -16.78 14.48
N ARG A 5 5.98 -16.31 14.20
CA ARG A 5 6.40 -14.93 14.45
C ARG A 5 6.06 -14.07 13.23
N LEU A 6 5.04 -13.23 13.37
CA LEU A 6 4.45 -12.41 12.32
C LEU A 6 4.87 -10.95 12.47
N ALA A 7 5.64 -10.42 11.53
CA ALA A 7 6.01 -9.01 11.48
C ALA A 7 5.03 -8.19 10.63
N VAL A 8 4.31 -7.27 11.25
CA VAL A 8 3.33 -6.39 10.57
C VAL A 8 3.48 -4.95 11.06
N ARG A 9 3.05 -3.99 10.25
CA ARG A 9 2.87 -2.63 10.76
C ARG A 9 1.77 -2.60 11.81
N ASP A 10 1.75 -1.53 12.59
CA ASP A 10 0.78 -1.29 13.67
C ASP A 10 -0.62 -0.96 13.14
N TRP A 11 -1.22 -1.88 12.37
CA TRP A 11 -2.60 -1.75 11.94
C TRP A 11 -3.52 -2.02 13.11
N ASP A 12 -4.49 -1.13 13.25
CA ASP A 12 -5.39 -1.09 14.39
C ASP A 12 -6.21 -2.38 14.56
N TYR A 13 -6.57 -3.03 13.45
CA TYR A 13 -7.26 -4.30 13.44
C TYR A 13 -6.43 -5.51 13.90
N PHE A 14 -5.13 -5.38 14.17
CA PHE A 14 -4.35 -6.40 14.90
C PHE A 14 -4.52 -6.32 16.42
N THR A 15 -5.10 -5.23 16.96
CA THR A 15 -5.27 -5.05 18.41
C THR A 15 -5.95 -6.24 19.10
N PRO A 16 -7.05 -6.84 18.57
CA PRO A 16 -7.67 -8.00 19.21
C PRO A 16 -6.74 -9.22 19.33
N LEU A 17 -5.86 -9.45 18.35
CA LEU A 17 -4.86 -10.51 18.40
C LEU A 17 -3.72 -10.14 19.37
N ALA A 18 -3.21 -8.91 19.30
CA ALA A 18 -2.11 -8.44 20.13
C ALA A 18 -2.44 -8.44 21.63
N LEU A 19 -3.70 -8.16 21.99
CA LEU A 19 -4.18 -8.21 23.38
C LEU A 19 -4.68 -9.59 23.82
N GLY A 20 -4.80 -10.54 22.89
CA GLY A 20 -5.28 -11.89 23.16
C GLY A 20 -6.79 -12.03 23.33
N ASP A 21 -7.58 -11.03 22.92
CA ASP A 21 -9.05 -11.10 22.80
C ASP A 21 -9.47 -12.18 21.78
N LEU A 22 -8.62 -12.38 20.78
CA LEU A 22 -8.74 -13.41 19.76
C LEU A 22 -7.44 -14.21 19.71
N LYS A 23 -7.54 -15.53 19.61
CA LYS A 23 -6.39 -16.43 19.48
C LYS A 23 -6.65 -17.46 18.39
N PRO A 24 -5.63 -17.83 17.59
CA PRO A 24 -5.76 -18.93 16.65
C PRO A 24 -5.93 -20.27 17.37
N GLU A 25 -6.61 -21.19 16.69
CA GLU A 25 -6.70 -22.59 17.08
C GLU A 25 -5.61 -23.38 16.32
N GLY A 26 -4.90 -24.27 17.00
CA GLY A 26 -3.89 -25.16 16.37
C GLY A 26 -2.47 -24.60 16.23
N PHE A 27 -2.25 -23.29 16.38
CA PHE A 27 -0.90 -22.68 16.41
C PHE A 27 -0.83 -21.50 17.38
N GLN A 28 0.39 -21.12 17.76
CA GLN A 28 0.65 -19.88 18.50
C GLN A 28 1.03 -18.79 17.50
N LEU A 29 0.46 -17.59 17.67
CA LEU A 29 0.79 -16.41 16.87
C LEU A 29 1.44 -15.37 17.76
N GLU A 30 2.66 -14.97 17.40
CA GLU A 30 3.39 -13.88 18.04
C GLU A 30 3.47 -12.72 17.05
N ILE A 31 2.83 -11.59 17.39
CA ILE A 31 2.80 -10.41 16.53
C ILE A 31 3.90 -9.45 16.96
N ASP A 32 4.80 -9.14 16.04
CA ASP A 32 5.77 -8.06 16.18
C ASP A 32 5.35 -6.85 15.33
N ARG A 33 5.29 -5.70 15.99
CA ARG A 33 4.83 -4.45 15.38
C ARG A 33 6.04 -3.64 14.92
N VAL A 34 6.20 -3.54 13.61
CA VAL A 34 7.38 -2.92 12.99
C VAL A 34 7.04 -1.54 12.40
N GLY A 35 7.96 -0.58 12.53
CA GLY A 35 7.81 0.76 11.95
C GLY A 35 7.96 0.80 10.43
N THR A 36 8.68 -0.17 9.87
CA THR A 36 8.89 -0.36 8.42
C THR A 36 8.77 -1.84 8.06
N LEU A 37 8.50 -2.14 6.79
CA LEU A 37 8.44 -3.53 6.33
C LEU A 37 9.80 -4.21 6.50
N VAL A 38 9.80 -5.53 6.68
CA VAL A 38 11.02 -6.33 6.77
C VAL A 38 11.62 -6.51 5.38
N ASP A 39 12.81 -5.96 5.12
CA ASP A 39 13.41 -5.94 3.79
C ASP A 39 13.67 -7.36 3.22
N ASN A 40 14.17 -8.28 4.04
CA ASN A 40 14.55 -9.64 3.63
C ASN A 40 13.81 -10.71 4.44
N LEU A 41 12.47 -10.70 4.40
CA LEU A 41 11.64 -11.63 5.16
C LEU A 41 12.00 -13.11 4.90
N GLY A 42 12.25 -13.49 3.64
CA GLY A 42 12.53 -14.88 3.25
C GLY A 42 13.77 -15.47 3.91
N SER A 43 14.78 -14.66 4.23
CA SER A 43 16.01 -15.07 4.91
C SER A 43 16.07 -14.64 6.38
N SER A 44 15.01 -14.05 6.93
CA SER A 44 14.98 -13.60 8.32
C SER A 44 15.04 -14.78 9.28
N ASP A 45 15.86 -14.71 10.31
CA ASP A 45 15.88 -15.65 11.44
C ASP A 45 14.82 -15.31 12.51
N LYS A 46 14.40 -14.04 12.56
CA LYS A 46 13.44 -13.49 13.53
C LYS A 46 11.99 -13.77 13.19
N TYR A 47 11.64 -13.83 11.90
CA TYR A 47 10.24 -13.89 11.48
C TYR A 47 9.96 -15.08 10.57
N ASP A 48 8.75 -15.60 10.69
CA ASP A 48 8.23 -16.76 9.96
C ASP A 48 7.26 -16.32 8.86
N ALA A 49 6.52 -15.23 9.14
CA ALA A 49 5.59 -14.56 8.24
C ALA A 49 5.69 -13.04 8.41
N GLY A 50 5.17 -12.29 7.46
CA GLY A 50 5.19 -10.83 7.55
C GLY A 50 4.40 -10.12 6.46
N GLU A 51 4.23 -8.83 6.67
CA GLU A 51 3.71 -7.88 5.70
C GLU A 51 4.78 -7.52 4.67
N VAL A 52 4.45 -7.62 3.37
CA VAL A 52 5.36 -7.27 2.28
C VAL A 52 4.68 -6.39 1.24
N SER A 53 5.47 -5.56 0.55
CA SER A 53 4.99 -4.73 -0.55
C SER A 53 4.51 -5.60 -1.72
N PHE A 54 3.27 -5.40 -2.17
CA PHE A 54 2.70 -6.14 -3.29
C PHE A 54 3.49 -5.96 -4.60
N SER A 55 3.94 -4.74 -4.90
CA SER A 55 4.81 -4.44 -6.05
C SER A 55 6.11 -5.22 -5.99
N ARG A 56 6.81 -5.18 -4.84
CA ARG A 56 8.10 -5.86 -4.68
C ARG A 56 7.92 -7.38 -4.76
N TYR A 57 6.87 -7.92 -4.15
CA TYR A 57 6.53 -9.33 -4.26
C TYR A 57 6.30 -9.73 -5.73
N ALA A 58 5.43 -9.02 -6.46
CA ALA A 58 5.16 -9.32 -7.86
C ALA A 58 6.41 -9.19 -8.75
N GLN A 59 7.27 -8.21 -8.52
CA GLN A 59 8.55 -8.08 -9.21
C GLN A 59 9.51 -9.23 -8.91
N SER A 60 9.59 -9.69 -7.66
CA SER A 60 10.33 -10.90 -7.28
C SER A 60 9.78 -12.13 -8.02
N ARG A 61 8.46 -12.31 -8.06
CA ARG A 61 7.79 -13.37 -8.84
C ARG A 61 8.14 -13.30 -10.33
N ALA A 62 8.18 -12.10 -10.93
CA ALA A 62 8.60 -11.91 -12.32
C ALA A 62 10.05 -12.33 -12.58
N LYS A 63 10.91 -12.32 -11.56
CA LYS A 63 12.31 -12.76 -11.62
C LYS A 63 12.49 -14.24 -11.26
N GLY A 64 11.41 -14.98 -11.02
CA GLY A 64 11.45 -16.39 -10.63
C GLY A 64 11.74 -16.63 -9.15
N ASP A 65 11.70 -15.59 -8.32
CA ASP A 65 11.93 -15.70 -6.88
C ASP A 65 10.76 -16.43 -6.20
N THR A 66 11.11 -17.43 -5.40
CA THR A 66 10.20 -18.31 -4.65
C THR A 66 10.52 -18.30 -3.15
N SER A 67 11.38 -17.39 -2.68
CA SER A 67 11.78 -17.29 -1.26
C SER A 67 10.63 -16.96 -0.31
N LEU A 68 9.51 -16.46 -0.83
CA LEU A 68 8.29 -16.18 -0.10
C LEU A 68 7.08 -16.77 -0.81
N LEU A 69 6.19 -17.37 -0.02
CA LEU A 69 4.82 -17.67 -0.39
C LEU A 69 3.97 -16.45 -0.02
N GLY A 70 3.47 -15.73 -1.03
CA GLY A 70 2.54 -14.62 -0.83
C GLY A 70 1.11 -15.15 -0.75
N LEU A 71 0.30 -14.58 0.13
CA LEU A 71 -1.12 -14.85 0.23
C LEU A 71 -1.89 -13.66 -0.34
N PRO A 72 -3.00 -13.87 -1.07
CA PRO A 72 -3.88 -12.80 -1.55
C PRO A 72 -4.72 -12.21 -0.40
N HIS A 73 -4.06 -11.96 0.74
CA HIS A 73 -4.58 -11.30 1.94
C HIS A 73 -3.91 -9.94 2.03
N PHE A 74 -4.65 -8.88 1.71
CA PHE A 74 -4.13 -7.52 1.61
C PHE A 74 -4.25 -6.81 2.95
N LEU A 75 -3.13 -6.72 3.66
CA LEU A 75 -3.03 -6.09 4.98
C LEU A 75 -3.18 -4.57 4.90
N MET A 76 -2.73 -3.97 3.80
CA MET A 76 -2.90 -2.54 3.53
C MET A 76 -3.72 -2.37 2.25
N ARG A 77 -4.82 -1.66 2.37
CA ARG A 77 -5.65 -1.17 1.25
C ARG A 77 -5.82 0.33 1.35
N GLY A 78 -6.02 0.99 0.23
CA GLY A 78 -6.39 2.41 0.22
C GLY A 78 -6.28 3.05 -1.14
N PHE A 79 -7.21 3.98 -1.40
CA PHE A 79 -7.16 4.82 -2.58
C PHE A 79 -5.95 5.77 -2.57
N ARG A 80 -5.52 6.22 -3.75
CA ARG A 80 -4.27 6.97 -3.93
C ARG A 80 -4.45 8.42 -4.37
N GLN A 81 -5.68 8.83 -4.64
CA GLN A 81 -6.08 10.21 -4.90
C GLN A 81 -5.67 11.11 -3.72
N ARG A 82 -5.96 10.67 -2.48
CA ARG A 82 -5.54 11.35 -1.24
C ARG A 82 -4.03 11.38 -0.98
N CYS A 83 -3.24 10.59 -1.71
CA CYS A 83 -1.79 10.48 -1.53
C CYS A 83 -0.99 11.47 -2.38
N ILE A 84 -1.68 12.33 -3.13
CA ILE A 84 -1.07 13.41 -3.90
C ILE A 84 -1.27 14.70 -3.12
N ILE A 85 -0.18 15.33 -2.69
CA ILE A 85 -0.21 16.59 -1.95
C ILE A 85 0.51 17.70 -2.70
N THR A 86 0.11 18.94 -2.44
CA THR A 86 0.74 20.17 -2.95
C THR A 86 0.64 21.27 -1.87
N THR A 87 1.17 22.45 -2.14
CA THR A 87 1.05 23.59 -1.21
C THR A 87 -0.37 24.15 -1.21
N ALA A 88 -0.79 24.76 -0.09
CA ALA A 88 -2.13 25.30 0.07
C ALA A 88 -2.48 26.37 -0.98
N ASP A 89 -1.50 27.18 -1.37
CA ASP A 89 -1.58 28.26 -2.36
C ASP A 89 -1.40 27.80 -3.81
N SER A 90 -1.05 26.54 -4.05
CA SER A 90 -0.88 25.99 -5.39
C SER A 90 -2.20 26.09 -6.18
N PRO A 91 -2.17 26.54 -7.45
CA PRO A 91 -3.37 26.55 -8.31
C PRO A 91 -3.73 25.16 -8.86
N ILE A 92 -2.87 24.15 -8.63
CA ILE A 92 -3.05 22.79 -9.15
C ILE A 92 -4.06 22.04 -8.28
N THR A 93 -5.17 21.60 -8.88
CA THR A 93 -6.29 20.95 -8.18
C THR A 93 -6.72 19.62 -8.80
N THR A 94 -6.14 19.25 -9.94
CA THR A 94 -6.48 18.00 -10.65
C THR A 94 -5.23 17.27 -11.13
N PRO A 95 -5.21 15.93 -11.19
CA PRO A 95 -4.03 15.19 -11.64
C PRO A 95 -3.60 15.54 -13.08
N ALA A 96 -4.54 15.89 -13.97
CA ALA A 96 -4.24 16.29 -15.35
C ALA A 96 -3.31 17.51 -15.45
N GLN A 97 -3.37 18.43 -14.47
CA GLN A 97 -2.53 19.62 -14.42
C GLN A 97 -1.07 19.33 -14.02
N LEU A 98 -0.76 18.08 -13.65
CA LEU A 98 0.61 17.64 -13.38
C LEU A 98 1.43 17.34 -14.65
N LYS A 99 0.83 17.49 -15.84
CA LYS A 99 1.57 17.47 -17.10
C LYS A 99 2.64 18.57 -17.13
N GLY A 100 3.88 18.16 -17.41
CA GLY A 100 5.08 19.01 -17.45
C GLY A 100 5.60 19.42 -16.07
N LYS A 101 5.06 18.88 -14.97
CA LYS A 101 5.40 19.29 -13.59
C LYS A 101 6.50 18.44 -12.98
N LYS A 102 7.09 18.95 -11.91
CA LYS A 102 8.09 18.27 -11.06
C LYS A 102 7.39 17.61 -9.87
N ILE A 103 7.56 16.31 -9.73
CA ILE A 103 6.82 15.49 -8.76
C ILE A 103 7.82 14.74 -7.87
N GLY A 104 7.67 14.91 -6.55
CA GLY A 104 8.38 14.11 -5.56
C GLY A 104 7.70 12.76 -5.34
N VAL A 105 8.45 11.67 -5.17
CA VAL A 105 7.93 10.35 -4.80
C VAL A 105 8.75 9.71 -3.68
N THR A 106 8.08 9.12 -2.68
CA THR A 106 8.77 8.52 -1.51
C THR A 106 9.42 7.16 -1.80
N GLY A 107 9.18 6.60 -2.98
CA GLY A 107 9.75 5.35 -3.47
C GLY A 107 9.19 5.01 -4.84
N TRP A 108 10.06 4.77 -5.82
CA TRP A 108 9.65 4.61 -7.21
C TRP A 108 8.79 3.36 -7.41
N GLN A 109 9.27 2.22 -6.90
CA GLN A 109 8.66 0.91 -7.09
C GLN A 109 7.65 0.52 -6.00
N ASP A 110 7.24 1.43 -5.11
CA ASP A 110 6.30 1.12 -4.03
C ASP A 110 4.89 0.93 -4.58
N SER A 111 4.14 -0.07 -4.07
CA SER A 111 2.78 -0.36 -4.57
C SER A 111 1.86 0.85 -4.53
N GLY A 112 1.98 1.66 -3.48
CA GLY A 112 1.21 2.89 -3.36
C GLY A 112 1.50 3.87 -4.50
N ASN A 113 2.78 4.09 -4.83
CA ASN A 113 3.18 5.01 -5.88
C ASN A 113 2.93 4.46 -7.29
N THR A 114 2.93 3.14 -7.48
CA THR A 114 2.42 2.50 -8.71
C THR A 114 0.97 2.90 -8.94
N TRP A 115 0.11 2.74 -7.93
CA TRP A 115 -1.30 3.15 -8.02
C TRP A 115 -1.49 4.67 -8.12
N THR A 116 -0.67 5.49 -7.46
CA THR A 116 -0.73 6.96 -7.63
C THR A 116 -0.40 7.37 -9.07
N ARG A 117 0.58 6.70 -9.70
CA ARG A 117 0.87 6.91 -11.13
C ARG A 117 -0.23 6.37 -12.04
N THR A 118 -0.95 5.33 -11.64
CA THR A 118 -2.17 4.89 -12.35
C THR A 118 -3.24 5.98 -12.36
N VAL A 119 -3.49 6.65 -11.22
CA VAL A 119 -4.41 7.81 -11.14
C VAL A 119 -3.97 8.91 -12.12
N LEU A 120 -2.66 9.17 -12.19
CA LEU A 120 -2.11 10.17 -13.10
C LEU A 120 -2.29 9.77 -14.59
N ARG A 121 -2.03 8.50 -14.92
CA ARG A 121 -2.22 7.93 -16.26
C ARG A 121 -3.68 8.02 -16.70
N GLU A 122 -4.62 7.68 -15.82
CA GLU A 122 -6.06 7.79 -16.11
C GLU A 122 -6.52 9.23 -16.34
N ALA A 123 -5.82 10.21 -15.76
CA ALA A 123 -6.02 11.63 -16.04
C ALA A 123 -5.31 12.12 -17.32
N GLY A 124 -4.73 11.22 -18.11
CA GLY A 124 -4.08 11.54 -19.38
C GLY A 124 -2.64 12.03 -19.27
N VAL A 125 -1.97 11.77 -18.14
CA VAL A 125 -0.57 12.17 -17.90
C VAL A 125 0.28 10.92 -17.72
N GLY A 126 1.12 10.62 -18.71
CA GLY A 126 2.05 9.50 -18.67
C GLY A 126 3.28 9.77 -17.79
N ILE A 127 4.10 8.74 -17.56
CA ILE A 127 5.36 8.89 -16.82
C ILE A 127 6.27 9.92 -17.49
N ASP A 128 6.38 9.89 -18.82
CA ASP A 128 7.23 10.80 -19.59
C ASP A 128 6.63 12.20 -19.80
N ASP A 129 5.41 12.44 -19.33
CA ASP A 129 4.81 13.78 -19.31
C ASP A 129 5.22 14.60 -18.09
N ALA A 130 5.87 14.01 -17.08
CA ALA A 130 6.31 14.68 -15.85
C ALA A 130 7.82 14.48 -15.58
N TYR A 131 8.34 15.19 -14.59
CA TYR A 131 9.71 15.05 -14.07
C TYR A 131 9.64 14.52 -12.64
N TRP A 132 10.38 13.46 -12.33
CA TRP A 132 10.22 12.71 -11.09
C TRP A 132 11.47 12.78 -10.23
N PHE A 133 11.27 13.01 -8.93
CA PHE A 133 12.33 13.10 -7.94
C PHE A 133 12.04 12.15 -6.78
N ALA A 134 12.80 11.05 -6.68
CA ALA A 134 12.66 10.09 -5.61
C ALA A 134 13.49 10.51 -4.40
N GLY A 135 12.86 10.63 -3.22
CA GLY A 135 13.53 11.16 -2.05
C GLY A 135 12.82 10.86 -0.74
N ARG A 136 13.52 11.11 0.37
CA ARG A 136 12.93 11.03 1.72
C ARG A 136 11.86 12.11 1.90
N LEU A 137 10.77 11.79 2.59
CA LEU A 137 9.66 12.75 2.76
C LEU A 137 10.08 13.95 3.63
N THR A 138 10.64 13.66 4.81
CA THR A 138 11.12 14.62 5.81
C THR A 138 12.56 14.30 6.22
N ALA A 139 13.21 15.17 6.99
CA ALA A 139 14.56 14.93 7.49
C ALA A 139 14.69 13.68 8.38
N GLU A 140 13.63 13.32 9.10
CA GLU A 140 13.54 12.13 9.97
C GLU A 140 13.52 10.81 9.20
N HIS A 141 13.17 10.85 7.91
CA HIS A 141 13.18 9.66 7.07
C HIS A 141 14.61 9.35 6.61
N PRO A 142 15.02 8.06 6.59
CA PRO A 142 16.38 7.69 6.23
C PRO A 142 16.69 7.97 4.75
N ILE A 143 17.97 8.26 4.50
CA ILE A 143 18.55 8.31 3.15
C ILE A 143 18.81 6.88 2.70
N VAL A 144 18.08 6.44 1.68
CA VAL A 144 18.15 5.09 1.09
C VAL A 144 17.88 5.20 -0.40
N ASP A 145 18.29 4.20 -1.19
CA ASP A 145 17.95 4.16 -2.61
C ASP A 145 16.43 3.98 -2.81
N ARG A 146 15.78 5.06 -3.24
CA ARG A 146 14.34 5.11 -3.55
C ARG A 146 14.04 4.94 -5.02
N LEU A 147 15.05 4.98 -5.89
CA LEU A 147 14.92 4.68 -7.31
C LEU A 147 14.96 3.17 -7.56
N ALA A 148 15.72 2.43 -6.77
CA ALA A 148 15.84 0.97 -6.85
C ALA A 148 16.18 0.47 -8.25
N GLY A 149 17.10 1.16 -8.93
CA GLY A 149 17.54 0.84 -10.29
C GLY A 149 16.65 1.35 -11.43
N PHE A 150 15.57 2.09 -11.14
CA PHE A 150 14.66 2.64 -12.16
C PHE A 150 14.95 4.10 -12.55
N GLY A 151 16.14 4.61 -12.21
CA GLY A 151 16.56 5.97 -12.56
C GLY A 151 16.67 6.18 -14.07
N ARG A 152 16.26 7.37 -14.53
CA ARG A 152 16.37 7.84 -15.92
C ARG A 152 16.89 9.28 -15.91
N PRO A 153 18.15 9.53 -16.33
CA PRO A 153 18.75 10.88 -16.29
C PRO A 153 17.85 11.95 -16.94
N GLY A 154 17.68 13.08 -16.26
CA GLY A 154 16.83 14.19 -16.69
C GLY A 154 15.32 13.90 -16.68
N ARG A 155 14.87 12.77 -16.13
CA ARG A 155 13.44 12.39 -16.10
C ARG A 155 12.99 11.78 -14.78
N ILE A 156 13.73 10.80 -14.26
CA ILE A 156 13.47 10.12 -12.99
C ILE A 156 14.80 10.10 -12.24
N GLU A 157 14.92 10.99 -11.27
CA GLU A 157 16.18 11.27 -10.59
C GLU A 157 16.01 11.19 -9.08
N VAL A 158 17.12 11.16 -8.36
CA VAL A 158 17.12 11.31 -6.91
C VAL A 158 16.82 12.77 -6.57
N ALA A 159 16.10 13.02 -5.48
CA ALA A 159 15.90 14.37 -4.98
C ALA A 159 17.23 15.10 -4.77
N PRO A 160 17.38 16.36 -5.22
CA PRO A 160 18.65 17.06 -5.24
C PRO A 160 19.23 17.20 -3.83
N GLY A 161 20.47 16.74 -3.65
CA GLY A 161 21.21 16.82 -2.39
C GLY A 161 20.56 16.06 -1.22
N GLU A 162 19.73 15.05 -1.50
CA GLU A 162 18.96 14.32 -0.48
C GLU A 162 18.08 15.22 0.39
N ARG A 163 17.72 16.40 -0.14
CA ARG A 163 16.81 17.33 0.52
C ARG A 163 15.43 16.69 0.66
N PRO A 164 14.79 16.83 1.82
CA PRO A 164 13.43 16.34 2.01
C PRO A 164 12.44 16.85 0.96
N LEU A 165 11.58 15.97 0.47
CA LEU A 165 10.57 16.31 -0.54
C LEU A 165 9.64 17.43 -0.09
N ILE A 166 9.30 17.49 1.21
CA ILE A 166 8.45 18.57 1.74
C ILE A 166 9.16 19.92 1.73
N GLU A 167 10.48 19.97 1.95
CA GLU A 167 11.24 21.22 1.83
C GLU A 167 11.27 21.71 0.39
N LEU A 168 11.52 20.80 -0.56
CA LEU A 168 11.52 21.10 -1.99
C LEU A 168 10.13 21.57 -2.48
N LEU A 169 9.06 20.95 -1.98
CA LEU A 169 7.68 21.36 -2.28
C LEU A 169 7.40 22.77 -1.75
N LYS A 170 7.73 23.06 -0.48
CA LYS A 170 7.53 24.39 0.12
C LYS A 170 8.39 25.48 -0.52
N ALA A 171 9.54 25.13 -1.07
CA ALA A 171 10.41 26.03 -1.82
C ALA A 171 9.94 26.29 -3.26
N GLY A 172 8.88 25.61 -3.73
CA GLY A 172 8.42 25.69 -5.12
C GLY A 172 9.33 24.97 -6.12
N GLU A 173 10.23 24.11 -5.65
CA GLU A 173 11.11 23.30 -6.50
C GLU A 173 10.42 22.02 -7.00
N LEU A 174 9.41 21.55 -6.27
CA LEU A 174 8.45 20.52 -6.67
C LEU A 174 7.04 21.13 -6.71
N ASP A 175 6.21 20.67 -7.65
CA ASP A 175 4.81 21.08 -7.78
C ASP A 175 3.86 20.20 -6.95
N ALA A 176 4.24 18.94 -6.74
CA ALA A 176 3.49 17.97 -5.95
C ALA A 176 4.40 16.90 -5.35
N VAL A 177 3.92 16.23 -4.31
CA VAL A 177 4.56 15.06 -3.69
C VAL A 177 3.56 13.91 -3.59
N PHE A 178 3.99 12.72 -4.00
CA PHE A 178 3.24 11.48 -3.82
C PHE A 178 3.76 10.78 -2.57
N THR A 179 2.92 10.72 -1.54
CA THR A 179 3.23 10.08 -0.27
C THR A 179 2.02 9.33 0.29
N PRO A 180 2.19 8.06 0.74
CA PRO A 180 1.09 7.30 1.33
C PRO A 180 0.72 7.75 2.74
N PHE A 181 1.67 8.37 3.45
CA PHE A 181 1.50 8.86 4.82
C PHE A 181 1.80 10.35 4.86
N MET A 182 0.89 11.12 5.45
CA MET A 182 1.03 12.57 5.54
C MET A 182 2.19 12.92 6.48
N PRO A 183 2.99 13.97 6.18
CA PRO A 183 4.05 14.40 7.06
C PRO A 183 3.48 14.92 8.40
N GLU A 184 4.31 14.93 9.44
CA GLU A 184 3.96 15.54 10.71
C GLU A 184 3.46 16.98 10.53
N GLY A 185 2.42 17.35 11.29
CA GLY A 185 1.80 18.67 11.21
C GLY A 185 0.91 18.91 9.99
N PHE A 186 0.75 17.95 9.06
CA PHE A 186 -0.08 18.12 7.85
C PHE A 186 -1.52 18.58 8.15
N PHE A 187 -2.14 18.04 9.20
CA PHE A 187 -3.53 18.35 9.57
C PHE A 187 -3.70 19.66 10.36
N LEU A 188 -2.61 20.39 10.62
CA LEU A 188 -2.66 21.69 11.29
C LEU A 188 -3.04 22.79 10.28
N PRO A 189 -3.79 23.83 10.69
CA PRO A 189 -4.12 24.97 9.84
C PRO A 189 -2.90 25.63 9.17
N GLU A 190 -1.77 25.66 9.88
CA GLU A 190 -0.50 26.26 9.47
C GLU A 190 0.41 25.33 8.65
N SER A 191 -0.03 24.11 8.30
CA SER A 191 0.82 23.15 7.59
C SER A 191 1.35 23.70 6.26
N GLY A 192 0.55 24.57 5.61
CA GLY A 192 0.79 25.09 4.27
C GLY A 192 0.65 24.04 3.18
N LEU A 193 0.08 22.86 3.51
CA LEU A 193 -0.06 21.71 2.62
C LEU A 193 -1.54 21.32 2.51
N ARG A 194 -1.89 20.71 1.38
CA ARG A 194 -3.20 20.10 1.17
C ARG A 194 -3.10 18.93 0.21
N GLN A 195 -4.12 18.07 0.22
CA GLN A 195 -4.33 17.16 -0.90
C GLN A 195 -4.50 17.97 -2.20
N LEU A 196 -3.95 17.45 -3.29
CA LEU A 196 -4.05 18.08 -4.60
C LEU A 196 -5.51 18.15 -5.05
N GLN A 197 -6.23 17.03 -4.97
CA GLN A 197 -7.66 16.99 -5.23
C GLN A 197 -8.40 17.46 -3.98
N THR A 198 -9.08 18.61 -4.07
CA THR A 198 -9.81 19.20 -2.93
C THR A 198 -10.92 18.29 -2.42
N ASP A 199 -11.68 17.67 -3.33
CA ASP A 199 -12.65 16.62 -3.01
C ASP A 199 -12.14 15.25 -3.47
N PHE A 200 -11.10 14.76 -2.78
CA PHE A 200 -10.58 13.42 -3.05
C PHE A 200 -11.61 12.33 -2.75
N ALA A 201 -12.56 12.54 -1.83
CA ALA A 201 -13.58 11.54 -1.50
C ALA A 201 -14.48 11.23 -2.70
N SER A 202 -14.93 12.25 -3.44
CA SER A 202 -15.68 12.03 -4.69
C SER A 202 -14.83 11.31 -5.74
N ALA A 203 -13.58 11.71 -5.91
CA ALA A 203 -12.68 11.05 -6.87
C ALA A 203 -12.37 9.59 -6.53
N GLU A 204 -12.40 9.23 -5.25
CA GLU A 204 -12.22 7.87 -4.77
C GLU A 204 -13.47 7.01 -5.00
N ARG A 205 -14.67 7.57 -4.78
CA ARG A 205 -15.93 6.93 -5.18
C ARG A 205 -15.99 6.67 -6.68
N ASP A 206 -15.63 7.67 -7.50
CA ASP A 206 -15.64 7.54 -8.95
C ASP A 206 -14.66 6.46 -9.43
N TYR A 207 -13.50 6.37 -8.78
CA TYR A 207 -12.53 5.29 -9.03
C TYR A 207 -13.12 3.93 -8.66
N PHE A 208 -13.71 3.80 -7.46
CA PHE A 208 -14.35 2.54 -7.04
C PHE A 208 -15.46 2.12 -8.00
N ASN A 209 -16.35 3.03 -8.39
CA ASN A 209 -17.44 2.76 -9.33
C ASN A 209 -16.93 2.29 -10.70
N ARG A 210 -15.75 2.76 -11.13
CA ARG A 210 -15.12 2.34 -12.39
C ARG A 210 -14.44 0.97 -12.27
N VAL A 211 -13.67 0.74 -11.21
CA VAL A 211 -12.76 -0.42 -11.15
C VAL A 211 -13.29 -1.58 -10.32
N GLY A 212 -14.22 -1.32 -9.39
CA GLY A 212 -14.87 -2.31 -8.52
C GLY A 212 -14.05 -2.77 -7.33
N TYR A 213 -12.99 -2.05 -6.93
CA TYR A 213 -12.14 -2.43 -5.80
C TYR A 213 -11.48 -1.23 -5.12
N VAL A 214 -11.08 -1.44 -3.86
CA VAL A 214 -10.14 -0.56 -3.16
C VAL A 214 -8.72 -1.11 -3.34
N PRO A 215 -7.75 -0.30 -3.84
CA PRO A 215 -6.42 -0.80 -4.19
C PRO A 215 -5.68 -1.47 -3.02
N GLY A 216 -5.18 -2.67 -3.28
CA GLY A 216 -4.33 -3.45 -2.39
C GLY A 216 -2.86 -3.07 -2.53
N ILE A 217 -2.16 -2.95 -1.41
CA ILE A 217 -0.85 -2.30 -1.33
C ILE A 217 0.20 -3.24 -0.75
N HIS A 218 -0.09 -3.79 0.44
CA HIS A 218 0.75 -4.77 1.10
C HIS A 218 -0.04 -6.07 1.28
N ILE A 219 0.67 -7.19 1.17
CA ILE A 219 0.12 -8.53 1.30
C ILE A 219 0.77 -9.24 2.47
N LEU A 220 0.08 -10.25 2.99
CA LEU A 220 0.66 -11.25 3.88
C LEU A 220 1.56 -12.20 3.09
N ALA A 221 2.74 -12.52 3.62
CA ALA A 221 3.62 -13.54 3.08
C ALA A 221 4.22 -14.40 4.20
N LEU A 222 4.59 -15.62 3.87
CA LEU A 222 5.27 -16.55 4.77
C LEU A 222 6.37 -17.32 4.03
N LYS A 223 7.25 -17.96 4.79
CA LYS A 223 8.26 -18.86 4.22
C LYS A 223 7.59 -20.10 3.62
N PRO A 224 7.93 -20.52 2.39
CA PRO A 224 7.32 -21.70 1.75
C PRO A 224 7.40 -22.97 2.59
N ALA A 225 8.53 -23.22 3.27
CA ALA A 225 8.72 -24.39 4.12
C ALA A 225 7.67 -24.56 5.23
N LEU A 226 7.06 -23.46 5.70
CA LEU A 226 5.98 -23.53 6.68
C LEU A 226 4.69 -24.09 6.07
N ALA A 227 4.36 -23.70 4.84
CA ALA A 227 3.22 -24.26 4.12
C ALA A 227 3.45 -25.72 3.73
N GLU A 228 4.67 -26.08 3.36
CA GLU A 228 5.03 -27.49 3.08
C GLU A 228 4.90 -28.38 4.31
N GLN A 229 5.34 -27.91 5.48
CA GLN A 229 5.25 -28.66 6.74
C GLN A 229 3.84 -28.61 7.35
N HIS A 230 3.11 -27.52 7.13
CA HIS A 230 1.77 -27.27 7.67
C HIS A 230 0.85 -26.70 6.58
N PRO A 231 0.34 -27.52 5.64
CA PRO A 231 -0.46 -27.04 4.50
C PRO A 231 -1.71 -26.24 4.86
N TRP A 232 -2.28 -26.48 6.04
CA TRP A 232 -3.45 -25.75 6.56
C TRP A 232 -3.12 -24.34 7.08
N LEU A 233 -1.84 -24.05 7.35
CA LEU A 233 -1.41 -22.83 8.06
C LEU A 233 -1.66 -21.54 7.27
N PRO A 234 -1.40 -21.44 5.95
CA PRO A 234 -1.67 -20.23 5.19
C PRO A 234 -3.13 -19.77 5.28
N GLN A 235 -4.06 -20.71 5.10
CA GLN A 235 -5.50 -20.47 5.21
C GLN A 235 -5.87 -20.04 6.63
N ALA A 236 -5.44 -20.79 7.64
CA ALA A 236 -5.73 -20.49 9.04
C ALA A 236 -5.17 -19.12 9.49
N LEU A 237 -4.00 -18.71 8.96
CA LEU A 237 -3.41 -17.40 9.24
C LEU A 237 -4.21 -16.26 8.59
N SER A 238 -4.67 -16.43 7.35
CA SER A 238 -5.55 -15.46 6.70
C SER A 238 -6.88 -15.31 7.47
N GLU A 239 -7.50 -16.43 7.83
CA GLU A 239 -8.80 -16.46 8.52
C GLU A 239 -8.76 -15.81 9.90
N ILE A 240 -7.70 -16.06 10.69
CA ILE A 240 -7.60 -15.46 12.02
C ILE A 240 -7.41 -13.94 11.95
N ILE A 241 -6.72 -13.43 10.92
CA ILE A 241 -6.56 -11.99 10.69
C ILE A 241 -7.88 -11.38 10.22
N ASP A 242 -8.62 -12.04 9.33
CA ASP A 242 -9.96 -11.59 8.92
C ASP A 242 -10.91 -11.53 10.13
N ARG A 243 -10.88 -12.53 11.03
CA ARG A 243 -11.65 -12.51 12.29
C ARG A 243 -11.25 -11.34 13.19
N SER A 244 -9.96 -11.01 13.26
CA SER A 244 -9.46 -9.86 14.01
C SER A 244 -10.01 -8.54 13.45
N TYR A 245 -10.01 -8.40 12.12
CA TYR A 245 -10.63 -7.27 11.44
C TYR A 245 -12.12 -7.15 11.74
N GLN A 246 -12.88 -8.24 11.65
CA GLN A 246 -14.31 -8.23 11.94
C GLN A 246 -14.61 -7.84 13.39
N LEU A 247 -13.83 -8.33 14.35
CA LEU A 247 -13.96 -7.95 15.76
C LEU A 247 -13.60 -6.47 15.97
N TRP A 248 -12.56 -5.99 15.31
CA TRP A 248 -12.16 -4.59 15.36
C TRP A 248 -13.23 -3.65 14.81
N MET A 249 -13.80 -3.95 13.65
CA MET A 249 -14.85 -3.13 13.04
C MET A 249 -16.10 -3.04 13.91
N LYS A 250 -16.53 -4.16 14.52
CA LYS A 250 -17.63 -4.17 15.51
C LYS A 250 -17.33 -3.25 16.70
N LYS A 251 -16.08 -3.22 17.18
CA LYS A 251 -15.66 -2.29 18.25
C LYS A 251 -15.68 -0.84 17.76
N ARG A 252 -15.26 -0.56 16.52
CA ARG A 252 -15.25 0.79 15.94
C ARG A 252 -16.63 1.36 15.72
N GLU A 253 -17.58 0.56 15.25
CA GLU A 253 -18.99 0.96 15.16
C GLU A 253 -19.60 1.28 16.52
N LYS A 254 -19.17 0.59 17.58
CA LYS A 254 -19.63 0.83 18.94
C LYS A 254 -18.95 2.02 19.63
N TYR A 255 -17.66 2.23 19.39
CA TYR A 255 -16.81 3.21 20.08
C TYR A 255 -16.17 4.17 19.05
N ALA A 256 -17.01 4.91 18.35
CA ALA A 256 -16.60 5.82 17.27
C ALA A 256 -16.11 7.20 17.76
N ASP A 257 -16.07 7.47 19.07
CA ASP A 257 -15.75 8.79 19.63
C ASP A 257 -14.25 9.16 19.62
N THR A 258 -13.42 8.45 18.84
CA THR A 258 -11.99 8.77 18.72
C THR A 258 -11.77 10.11 18.02
N THR A 259 -12.62 10.45 17.05
CA THR A 259 -12.73 11.80 16.49
C THR A 259 -14.22 12.14 16.34
N PRO A 260 -14.62 13.43 16.39
CA PRO A 260 -16.04 13.81 16.32
C PRO A 260 -16.77 13.36 15.06
N TRP A 261 -16.04 13.05 13.98
CA TRP A 261 -16.60 12.73 12.66
C TRP A 261 -16.33 11.29 12.20
N LEU A 262 -15.70 10.44 13.02
CA LEU A 262 -15.43 9.05 12.66
C LEU A 262 -16.73 8.25 12.45
N LEU A 263 -17.79 8.52 13.22
CA LEU A 263 -19.09 7.87 13.01
C LEU A 263 -19.66 8.15 11.61
N ASP A 264 -19.50 9.37 11.12
CA ASP A 264 -19.95 9.75 9.77
C ASP A 264 -19.12 9.06 8.69
N ASP A 265 -17.81 8.88 8.91
CA ASP A 265 -16.93 8.12 8.02
C ASP A 265 -17.34 6.64 7.92
N LEU A 266 -17.58 5.98 9.06
CA LEU A 266 -18.08 4.60 9.10
C LEU A 266 -19.44 4.47 8.40
N ARG A 267 -20.36 5.41 8.68
CA ARG A 267 -21.69 5.46 8.06
C ARG A 267 -21.60 5.61 6.53
N ARG A 268 -20.78 6.54 6.03
CA ARG A 268 -20.60 6.73 4.58
C ARG A 268 -19.98 5.50 3.93
N THR A 269 -18.94 4.93 4.54
CA THR A 269 -18.29 3.72 4.02
C THR A 269 -19.30 2.59 3.83
N ALA A 270 -20.16 2.34 4.83
CA ALA A 270 -21.18 1.30 4.77
C ALA A 270 -22.31 1.57 3.75
N GLN A 271 -22.52 2.83 3.35
CA GLN A 271 -23.55 3.21 2.37
C GLN A 271 -23.01 3.29 0.94
N GLU A 272 -21.74 3.66 0.79
CA GLU A 272 -21.11 3.95 -0.50
C GLU A 272 -20.33 2.74 -1.06
N LEU A 273 -19.88 1.82 -0.20
CA LEU A 273 -19.16 0.61 -0.59
C LEU A 273 -19.97 -0.66 -0.25
N PRO A 274 -19.82 -1.74 -1.04
CA PRO A 274 -20.44 -3.02 -0.71
C PRO A 274 -19.80 -3.61 0.56
N ALA A 275 -20.54 -4.42 1.32
CA ALA A 275 -20.10 -4.94 2.62
C ALA A 275 -18.80 -5.78 2.55
N ASP A 276 -18.46 -6.30 1.36
CA ASP A 276 -17.30 -7.12 1.06
C ASP A 276 -16.17 -6.35 0.33
N TRP A 277 -16.20 -5.00 0.32
CA TRP A 277 -15.22 -4.18 -0.40
C TRP A 277 -13.75 -4.46 -0.03
N ASN A 278 -13.50 -4.95 1.19
CA ASN A 278 -12.17 -5.30 1.70
C ASN A 278 -11.91 -6.80 1.79
N GLN A 279 -12.78 -7.65 1.23
CA GLN A 279 -12.67 -9.10 1.31
C GLN A 279 -11.31 -9.59 0.81
N ASN A 280 -10.68 -10.47 1.59
CA ASN A 280 -9.44 -11.13 1.23
C ASN A 280 -9.68 -12.42 0.43
N GLY A 281 -8.62 -12.93 -0.19
CA GLY A 281 -8.64 -14.14 -1.00
C GLY A 281 -8.47 -13.87 -2.50
N PHE A 282 -8.04 -14.90 -3.22
CA PHE A 282 -7.67 -14.79 -4.63
C PHE A 282 -8.85 -14.40 -5.52
N ALA A 283 -9.98 -15.10 -5.39
CA ALA A 283 -11.16 -14.89 -6.24
C ALA A 283 -11.71 -13.46 -6.12
N ALA A 284 -11.89 -12.97 -4.89
CA ALA A 284 -12.39 -11.61 -4.62
C ALA A 284 -11.46 -10.52 -5.18
N ASN A 285 -10.16 -10.78 -5.26
CA ASN A 285 -9.15 -9.80 -5.62
C ASN A 285 -8.57 -9.99 -7.04
N LYS A 286 -9.03 -11.00 -7.79
CA LYS A 286 -8.43 -11.41 -9.08
C LYS A 286 -8.35 -10.26 -10.07
N LYS A 287 -9.43 -9.46 -10.18
CA LYS A 287 -9.46 -8.27 -11.05
C LYS A 287 -8.40 -7.24 -10.66
N MET A 288 -8.37 -6.84 -9.39
CA MET A 288 -7.38 -5.88 -8.89
C MET A 288 -5.94 -6.40 -9.07
N ILE A 289 -5.70 -7.69 -8.85
CA ILE A 289 -4.38 -8.31 -9.06
C ILE A 289 -3.97 -8.21 -10.54
N ALA A 290 -4.89 -8.49 -11.46
CA ALA A 290 -4.65 -8.39 -12.91
C ALA A 290 -4.39 -6.95 -13.35
N ASP A 291 -5.18 -6.00 -12.85
CA ASP A 291 -5.03 -4.58 -13.14
C ASP A 291 -3.69 -4.07 -12.60
N PHE A 292 -3.30 -4.47 -11.38
CA PHE A 292 -1.99 -4.10 -10.83
C PHE A 292 -0.83 -4.69 -11.64
N ALA A 293 -0.94 -5.95 -12.08
CA ALA A 293 0.09 -6.57 -12.91
C ALA A 293 0.28 -5.83 -14.24
N SER A 294 -0.83 -5.35 -14.82
CA SER A 294 -0.82 -4.50 -16.00
C SER A 294 -0.12 -3.17 -15.72
N GLU A 295 -0.44 -2.51 -14.61
CA GLU A 295 0.23 -1.27 -14.21
C GLU A 295 1.72 -1.45 -13.91
N LEU A 296 2.14 -2.57 -13.32
CA LEU A 296 3.57 -2.87 -13.15
C LEU A 296 4.29 -2.99 -14.50
N PHE A 297 3.67 -3.64 -15.48
CA PHE A 297 4.25 -3.83 -16.82
C PHE A 297 4.28 -2.52 -17.61
N GLU A 298 3.16 -1.81 -17.71
CA GLU A 298 3.03 -0.54 -18.44
C GLU A 298 3.93 0.56 -17.87
N GLN A 299 4.16 0.55 -16.54
CA GLN A 299 5.07 1.50 -15.89
C GLN A 299 6.55 1.05 -15.92
N GLY A 300 6.86 -0.09 -16.56
CA GLY A 300 8.22 -0.61 -16.72
C GLY A 300 8.85 -1.17 -15.45
N LEU A 301 8.05 -1.50 -14.43
CA LEU A 301 8.51 -2.12 -13.18
C LEU A 301 8.75 -3.63 -13.35
N THR A 302 8.02 -4.29 -14.25
CA THR A 302 8.28 -5.66 -14.68
C THR A 302 8.55 -5.73 -16.18
N LYS A 303 9.40 -6.67 -16.60
CA LYS A 303 9.68 -6.93 -18.03
C LYS A 303 8.61 -7.81 -18.69
N THR A 304 7.80 -8.48 -17.88
CA THR A 304 6.75 -9.40 -18.30
C THR A 304 5.44 -8.99 -17.64
N LEU A 305 4.35 -9.09 -18.39
CA LEU A 305 3.00 -8.97 -17.87
C LEU A 305 2.67 -10.28 -17.15
N LEU A 306 2.60 -10.24 -15.82
CA LEU A 306 2.23 -11.40 -15.01
C LEU A 306 0.73 -11.60 -15.00
N THR A 307 0.29 -12.87 -14.97
CA THR A 307 -1.08 -13.21 -14.63
C THR A 307 -1.27 -13.24 -13.10
N PRO A 308 -2.50 -13.08 -12.59
CA PRO A 308 -2.78 -13.29 -11.17
C PRO A 308 -2.26 -14.63 -10.63
N GLU A 309 -2.40 -15.71 -11.40
CA GLU A 309 -1.93 -17.05 -11.06
C GLU A 309 -0.40 -17.14 -11.01
N ALA A 310 0.32 -16.40 -11.86
CA ALA A 310 1.78 -16.34 -11.80
C ALA A 310 2.28 -15.63 -10.53
N ILE A 311 1.53 -14.62 -10.08
CA ILE A 311 1.81 -13.90 -8.83
C ILE A 311 1.49 -14.80 -7.62
N PHE A 312 0.34 -15.47 -7.61
CA PHE A 312 -0.12 -16.34 -6.52
C PHE A 312 -0.32 -17.79 -6.97
N PRO A 313 0.76 -18.55 -7.20
CA PRO A 313 0.69 -19.88 -7.80
C PRO A 313 0.00 -20.94 -6.93
N ALA A 314 0.17 -20.88 -5.60
CA ALA A 314 -0.40 -21.88 -4.69
C ALA A 314 -1.94 -21.91 -4.73
N VAL A 315 -2.56 -20.72 -4.71
CA VAL A 315 -4.03 -20.62 -4.71
C VAL A 315 -4.64 -20.97 -6.07
N ALA A 316 -3.87 -20.84 -7.17
CA ALA A 316 -4.31 -21.26 -8.50
C ALA A 316 -4.37 -22.78 -8.65
N GLN A 317 -3.68 -23.55 -7.80
CA GLN A 317 -3.62 -25.00 -7.84
C GLN A 317 -4.68 -25.69 -6.95
N GLY A 318 -5.50 -24.91 -6.23
CA GLY A 318 -6.55 -25.45 -5.35
C GLY A 318 -6.03 -25.96 -4.01
N GLU A 319 -4.81 -25.56 -3.63
CA GLU A 319 -4.22 -25.78 -2.29
C GLU A 319 -4.51 -24.60 -1.36
#